data_AF-A0A166V2Q1-F1
#
_entry.id   AF-A0A166V2Q1-F1
#
_cell.length_a   1.000
_cell.length_b   1.000
_cell.length_c   1.000
_cell.angle_alpha   90.00
_cell.angle_beta   90.00
_cell.angle_gamma   90.00
#
_symmetry.space_group_name_H-M   'P 1'
#
loop_
_entity.id
_entity.type
_entity.pdbx_description
1 polymer ?
#
loop_
_entity_poly.entity_id
_entity_poly.type
_entity_poly.pdbx_seq_one_letter_code
_entity_poly.pdbx_strand_id
1 'polypeptide(L)'
;MSQILTPRQAEELHKAIIAYLSSSNLPNAANALREELQIGDSFDAATSKKYEGLLEKKWTSVVRLQKKIMELESRTASLQSEIDNATPTSLSRRNQDPTSWLPRSPARHTLQSHRDPITCVAFHPVFSSLASGSEDYTIKIWDWELGELERTIKGHTKAVLDVDFGGPRGATLLASCSSDLTIKLWDPSDEYKNIRTLPGHDHSVSAVRFIPSGAAGATGNLLVSASRDKTLRIWDVSTGYCVKTLRGHADWVRDVCPSPDGRFLLSAGNDQTGRLWDISAANPEVKLMLVGHEHVVECCTLAPPSSYSHLATLAGLKKPPPATNTAEFMATGSRDKAIRLWDARGNCIKTLTGHDNWVRALVFHPGGKYLLSVSDDKTLRCWDLAQEGKCVKVLDDVHGHFVSCLRWAPGIVREAATNGDGANGANGTPSKAAAKPQDVQIRCVIATGSVDLNVRIFAN
;
A
#
# COMPACT_ATOMS: atom_id res chain seq x y z
N MET A 1 -18.09 5.24 44.56
CA MET A 1 -18.24 3.93 43.92
C MET A 1 -19.56 3.94 43.16
N SER A 2 -19.51 4.04 41.83
CA SER A 2 -20.70 3.88 41.00
C SER A 2 -21.29 2.49 41.26
N GLN A 3 -22.60 2.39 41.45
CA GLN A 3 -23.25 1.09 41.59
C GLN A 3 -23.04 0.31 40.29
N ILE A 4 -22.19 -0.72 40.34
CA ILE A 4 -21.84 -1.59 39.21
C ILE A 4 -23.05 -2.44 38.76
N LEU A 5 -24.08 -2.53 39.61
CA LEU A 5 -25.28 -3.32 39.39
C LEU A 5 -26.49 -2.41 39.22
N THR A 6 -27.35 -2.71 38.24
CA THR A 6 -28.66 -2.07 38.13
C THR A 6 -29.53 -2.39 39.36
N PRO A 7 -30.52 -1.56 39.72
CA PRO A 7 -31.36 -1.79 40.90
C PRO A 7 -31.99 -3.19 40.94
N ARG A 8 -32.41 -3.71 39.78
CA ARG A 8 -32.93 -5.06 39.62
C ARG A 8 -31.88 -6.15 39.91
N GLN A 9 -30.65 -5.97 39.42
CA GLN A 9 -29.56 -6.92 39.65
C GLN A 9 -29.11 -6.92 41.12
N ALA A 10 -29.12 -5.76 41.77
CA ALA A 10 -28.85 -5.66 43.20
C ALA A 10 -29.92 -6.40 44.01
N GLU A 11 -31.20 -6.25 43.66
CA GLU A 11 -32.30 -6.96 44.31
C GLU A 11 -32.21 -8.49 44.12
N GLU A 12 -31.90 -8.96 42.90
CA GLU A 12 -31.67 -10.38 42.62
C GLU A 12 -30.46 -10.94 43.39
N LEU A 13 -29.39 -10.17 43.54
CA LEU A 13 -28.21 -10.54 44.34
C LEU A 13 -28.57 -10.65 45.82
N HIS A 14 -29.28 -9.67 46.37
CA HIS A 14 -29.71 -9.70 47.78
C HIS A 14 -30.59 -10.92 48.07
N LYS A 15 -31.53 -11.24 47.17
CA LYS A 15 -32.36 -12.46 47.24
C LYS A 15 -31.52 -13.74 47.20
N ALA A 16 -30.47 -13.79 46.38
CA ALA A 16 -29.55 -14.92 46.32
C ALA A 16 -28.68 -15.08 47.57
N ILE A 17 -28.24 -13.98 48.19
CA ILE A 17 -27.46 -14.01 49.45
C ILE A 17 -28.33 -14.51 50.61
N ILE A 18 -29.56 -14.02 50.71
CA ILE A 18 -30.51 -14.46 51.74
C ILE A 18 -30.86 -15.95 51.59
N ALA A 19 -31.08 -16.41 50.34
CA ALA A 19 -31.30 -17.84 50.06
C ALA A 19 -30.10 -18.70 50.48
N TYR A 20 -28.88 -18.24 50.17
CA TYR A 20 -27.64 -18.91 50.56
C TYR A 20 -27.50 -19.01 52.08
N LEU A 21 -27.61 -17.90 52.82
CA LEU A 21 -27.50 -17.88 54.29
C LEU A 21 -28.56 -18.75 54.97
N SER A 22 -29.77 -18.80 54.41
CA SER A 22 -30.84 -19.68 54.89
C SER A 22 -30.47 -21.15 54.68
N SER A 23 -29.95 -21.52 53.50
CA SER A 23 -29.52 -22.90 53.19
C SER A 23 -28.29 -23.35 53.98
N SER A 24 -27.40 -22.42 54.34
CA SER A 24 -26.21 -22.68 55.17
C SER A 24 -26.49 -22.70 56.67
N ASN A 25 -27.77 -22.72 57.08
CA ASN A 25 -28.21 -22.80 58.47
C ASN A 25 -27.78 -21.60 59.35
N LEU A 26 -27.73 -20.40 58.76
CA LEU A 26 -27.39 -19.13 59.41
C LEU A 26 -28.60 -18.17 59.44
N PRO A 27 -29.70 -18.51 60.15
CA PRO A 27 -30.95 -17.76 60.09
C PRO A 27 -30.87 -16.35 60.70
N ASN A 28 -30.06 -16.16 61.74
CA ASN A 28 -29.91 -14.85 62.39
C ASN A 28 -29.30 -13.81 61.45
N ALA A 29 -28.31 -14.21 60.64
CA ALA A 29 -27.67 -13.35 59.66
C ALA A 29 -28.60 -13.05 58.47
N ALA A 30 -29.38 -14.05 58.02
CA ALA A 30 -30.38 -13.86 56.97
C ALA A 30 -31.49 -12.87 57.39
N ASN A 31 -31.94 -12.93 58.64
CA ASN A 31 -32.96 -12.03 59.17
C ASN A 31 -32.44 -10.60 59.37
N ALA A 32 -31.22 -10.44 59.91
CA ALA A 32 -30.60 -9.12 60.02
C ALA A 32 -30.46 -8.43 58.65
N LEU A 33 -30.03 -9.17 57.63
CA LEU A 33 -29.89 -8.65 56.26
C LEU A 33 -31.25 -8.32 55.62
N ARG A 34 -32.31 -9.06 55.95
CA ARG A 34 -33.68 -8.75 55.50
C ARG A 34 -34.19 -7.44 56.09
N GLU A 35 -33.97 -7.22 57.38
CA GLU A 35 -34.39 -6.00 58.08
C GLU A 35 -33.64 -4.77 57.53
N GLU A 36 -32.33 -4.89 57.33
CA GLU A 36 -31.49 -3.79 56.83
C GLU A 36 -31.84 -3.40 55.38
N LEU A 37 -32.20 -4.36 54.54
CA LEU A 37 -32.52 -4.13 53.12
C LEU A 37 -34.00 -3.85 52.84
N GLN A 38 -34.88 -3.86 53.86
CA GLN A 38 -36.32 -3.62 53.75
C GLN A 38 -37.02 -4.45 52.65
N ILE A 39 -36.60 -5.71 52.46
CA ILE A 39 -37.19 -6.61 51.48
C ILE A 39 -38.50 -7.17 52.07
N GLY A 40 -39.64 -6.55 51.75
CA GLY A 40 -40.96 -6.93 52.27
C GLY A 40 -41.39 -8.37 51.93
N ASP A 41 -42.40 -8.87 52.67
CA ASP A 41 -42.96 -10.25 52.81
C ASP A 41 -43.31 -11.05 51.52
N SER A 42 -42.54 -10.92 50.45
CA SER A 42 -42.69 -11.60 49.17
C SER A 42 -41.62 -12.67 48.92
N PHE A 43 -40.81 -13.00 49.94
CA PHE A 43 -39.81 -14.06 49.88
C PHE A 43 -40.37 -15.38 50.42
N ASP A 44 -41.31 -15.96 49.66
CA ASP A 44 -41.90 -17.26 49.98
C ASP A 44 -40.88 -18.40 49.87
N ALA A 45 -41.13 -19.52 50.54
CA ALA A 45 -40.30 -20.73 50.46
C ALA A 45 -40.00 -21.18 49.01
N ALA A 46 -40.92 -20.94 48.08
CA ALA A 46 -40.74 -21.21 46.65
C ALA A 46 -39.68 -20.31 45.97
N THR A 47 -39.59 -19.03 46.37
CA THR A 47 -38.57 -18.11 45.86
C THR A 47 -37.20 -18.40 46.47
N SER A 48 -37.14 -18.79 47.74
CA SER A 48 -35.89 -19.25 48.38
C SER A 48 -35.28 -20.42 47.61
N LYS A 49 -36.09 -21.41 47.25
CA LYS A 49 -35.67 -22.58 46.47
C LYS A 49 -35.21 -22.25 45.05
N LYS A 50 -35.73 -21.17 44.44
CA LYS A 50 -35.32 -20.71 43.11
C LYS A 50 -33.90 -20.11 43.10
N TYR A 51 -33.53 -19.41 44.17
CA TYR A 51 -32.23 -18.74 44.30
C TYR A 51 -31.18 -19.59 45.05
N GLU A 52 -31.59 -20.73 45.60
CA GLU A 52 -30.72 -21.74 46.20
C GLU A 52 -29.66 -22.23 45.19
N GLY A 53 -28.38 -22.15 45.57
CA GLY A 53 -27.24 -22.53 44.72
C GLY A 53 -26.96 -21.58 43.53
N LEU A 54 -27.72 -20.50 43.33
CA LEU A 54 -27.45 -19.55 42.24
C LEU A 54 -26.12 -18.81 42.46
N LEU A 55 -25.82 -18.43 43.69
CA LEU A 55 -24.57 -17.75 44.06
C LEU A 55 -23.36 -18.64 43.76
N GLU A 56 -23.44 -19.93 44.10
CA GLU A 56 -22.39 -20.92 43.85
C GLU A 56 -22.20 -21.18 42.35
N LYS A 57 -23.29 -21.28 41.58
CA LYS A 57 -23.24 -21.40 40.10
C LYS A 57 -22.62 -20.17 39.43
N LYS A 58 -22.94 -18.96 39.91
CA LYS A 58 -22.34 -17.72 39.42
C LYS A 58 -20.87 -17.63 39.80
N TRP A 59 -20.51 -17.97 41.04
CA TRP A 59 -19.13 -18.01 41.52
C TRP A 59 -18.27 -18.96 40.70
N THR A 60 -18.73 -20.20 40.48
CA THR A 60 -18.01 -21.19 39.65
C THR A 60 -17.88 -20.75 38.19
N SER A 61 -18.90 -20.10 37.63
CA SER A 61 -18.82 -19.50 36.28
C SER A 61 -17.81 -18.35 36.21
N VAL A 62 -17.77 -17.48 37.23
CA VAL A 62 -16.80 -16.38 37.32
C VAL A 62 -15.38 -16.92 37.42
N VAL A 63 -15.13 -17.94 38.24
CA VAL A 63 -13.81 -18.60 38.34
C VAL A 63 -13.41 -19.22 36.99
N ARG A 64 -14.34 -19.85 36.27
CA ARG A 64 -14.09 -20.41 34.93
C ARG A 64 -13.75 -19.31 33.92
N LEU A 65 -14.45 -18.18 33.96
CA LEU A 65 -14.19 -17.03 33.10
C LEU A 65 -12.84 -16.38 33.43
N GLN A 66 -12.50 -16.20 34.71
CA GLN A 66 -11.20 -15.69 35.13
C GLN A 66 -10.07 -16.60 34.67
N LYS A 67 -10.23 -17.93 34.78
CA LYS A 67 -9.26 -18.89 34.24
C LYS A 67 -9.10 -18.74 32.72
N LYS A 68 -10.19 -18.52 31.99
CA LYS A 68 -10.13 -18.31 30.54
C LYS A 68 -9.47 -16.98 30.16
N ILE A 69 -9.72 -15.92 30.92
CA ILE A 69 -9.06 -14.63 30.75
C ILE A 69 -7.55 -14.79 30.95
N MET A 70 -7.12 -15.44 32.04
CA MET A 70 -5.69 -15.71 32.28
C MET A 70 -5.04 -16.55 31.16
N GLU A 71 -5.74 -17.56 30.65
CA GLU A 71 -5.26 -18.38 29.53
C GLU A 71 -5.11 -17.54 28.25
N LEU A 72 -6.07 -16.68 27.95
CA LEU A 72 -6.01 -15.78 26.80
C LEU A 72 -4.91 -14.72 26.95
N GLU A 73 -4.80 -14.10 28.12
CA GLU A 73 -3.74 -13.13 28.45
C GLU A 73 -2.34 -13.76 28.29
N SER A 74 -2.16 -14.98 28.80
CA SER A 74 -0.94 -15.77 28.63
C SER A 74 -0.64 -16.04 27.15
N ARG A 75 -1.65 -16.46 26.37
CA ARG A 75 -1.49 -16.69 24.93
C ARG A 75 -1.18 -15.41 24.16
N THR A 76 -1.77 -14.28 24.52
CA THR A 76 -1.40 -12.98 23.93
C THR A 76 0.01 -12.57 24.32
N ALA A 77 0.45 -12.81 25.55
CA ALA A 77 1.80 -12.52 25.99
C ALA A 77 2.84 -13.42 25.29
N SER A 78 2.53 -14.70 25.08
CA SER A 78 3.40 -15.62 24.35
C SER A 78 3.51 -15.24 22.88
N LEU A 79 2.40 -14.92 22.22
CA LEU A 79 2.40 -14.45 20.83
C LEU A 79 3.13 -13.10 20.68
N GLN A 80 2.97 -12.19 21.65
CA GLN A 80 3.72 -10.93 21.67
C GLN A 80 5.22 -11.18 21.82
N SER A 81 5.61 -12.08 22.72
CA SER A 81 7.00 -12.49 22.91
C SER A 81 7.57 -13.20 21.67
N GLU A 82 6.78 -14.04 20.99
CA GLU A 82 7.17 -14.64 19.71
C GLU A 82 7.37 -13.57 18.64
N ILE A 83 6.50 -12.57 18.53
CA ILE A 83 6.69 -11.42 17.63
C ILE A 83 7.99 -10.67 17.95
N ASP A 84 8.23 -10.40 19.24
CA ASP A 84 9.40 -9.67 19.70
C ASP A 84 10.71 -10.46 19.45
N ASN A 85 10.65 -11.79 19.50
CA ASN A 85 11.81 -12.69 19.35
C ASN A 85 12.00 -13.26 17.94
N ALA A 86 10.97 -13.28 17.08
CA ALA A 86 11.01 -13.85 15.74
C ALA A 86 11.82 -13.02 14.73
N THR A 87 12.46 -11.91 15.14
CA THR A 87 13.30 -11.12 14.23
C THR A 87 14.60 -10.59 14.85
N PRO A 88 15.67 -11.39 15.00
CA PRO A 88 16.96 -10.88 15.48
C PRO A 88 17.81 -10.18 14.40
N THR A 89 17.51 -10.36 13.10
CA THR A 89 18.34 -9.82 12.00
C THR A 89 17.97 -8.39 11.58
N SER A 90 16.76 -7.93 11.91
CA SER A 90 16.24 -6.60 11.56
C SER A 90 16.63 -5.51 12.57
N LEU A 91 16.87 -5.87 13.84
CA LEU A 91 17.22 -4.92 14.89
C LEU A 91 18.65 -4.37 14.79
N SER A 92 19.61 -5.16 14.28
CA SER A 92 20.99 -4.71 14.11
C SER A 92 21.19 -3.78 12.88
N ARG A 93 20.29 -3.86 11.89
CA ARG A 93 20.30 -3.01 10.68
C ARG A 93 19.46 -1.72 10.82
N ARG A 94 18.79 -1.52 11.96
CA ARG A 94 17.92 -0.36 12.27
C ARG A 94 18.65 0.97 12.46
N ASN A 95 19.99 0.98 12.51
CA ASN A 95 20.79 2.18 12.71
C ASN A 95 21.19 2.92 11.41
N GLN A 96 20.67 2.50 10.24
CA GLN A 96 20.81 3.30 9.01
C GLN A 96 19.58 4.18 8.82
N ASP A 97 19.82 5.47 8.59
CA ASP A 97 18.80 6.44 8.21
C ASP A 97 18.04 5.95 6.96
N PRO A 98 16.71 5.71 7.04
CA PRO A 98 15.90 5.23 5.92
C PRO A 98 15.98 6.11 4.67
N THR A 99 16.30 7.41 4.83
CA THR A 99 16.44 8.33 3.69
C THR A 99 17.72 8.11 2.89
N SER A 100 18.70 7.42 3.49
CA SER A 100 20.02 7.13 2.91
C SER A 100 20.14 5.70 2.39
N TRP A 101 19.13 4.86 2.62
CA TRP A 101 19.20 3.44 2.30
C TRP A 101 19.27 3.20 0.80
N LEU A 102 20.17 2.31 0.39
CA LEU A 102 20.29 1.82 -0.98
C LEU A 102 20.37 0.29 -0.96
N PRO A 103 19.77 -0.39 -1.95
CA PRO A 103 19.81 -1.85 -2.03
C PRO A 103 21.25 -2.36 -2.10
N ARG A 104 21.50 -3.54 -1.56
CA ARG A 104 22.81 -4.20 -1.57
C ARG A 104 22.65 -5.68 -1.86
N SER A 105 23.62 -6.26 -2.53
CA SER A 105 23.72 -7.70 -2.74
C SER A 105 24.25 -8.39 -1.47
N PRO A 106 23.87 -9.67 -1.23
CA PRO A 106 22.86 -10.43 -1.98
C PRO A 106 21.43 -9.97 -1.67
N ALA A 107 20.49 -10.28 -2.57
CA ALA A 107 19.06 -10.12 -2.30
C ALA A 107 18.66 -10.91 -1.05
N ARG A 108 17.71 -10.39 -0.27
CA ARG A 108 17.17 -11.07 0.92
C ARG A 108 16.46 -12.37 0.52
N HIS A 109 15.65 -12.31 -0.53
CA HIS A 109 14.91 -13.46 -1.06
C HIS A 109 15.03 -13.51 -2.59
N THR A 110 15.10 -14.73 -3.12
CA THR A 110 14.95 -15.02 -4.56
C THR A 110 13.74 -15.93 -4.72
N LEU A 111 12.65 -15.37 -5.24
CA LEU A 111 11.35 -16.02 -5.36
C LEU A 111 11.24 -16.68 -6.73
N GLN A 112 11.12 -18.00 -6.74
CA GLN A 112 11.16 -18.81 -7.96
C GLN A 112 9.86 -19.62 -8.10
N SER A 113 9.10 -19.38 -9.17
CA SER A 113 7.89 -20.17 -9.47
C SER A 113 7.32 -19.88 -10.87
N HIS A 114 7.57 -18.69 -11.42
CA HIS A 114 7.15 -18.35 -12.78
C HIS A 114 7.86 -19.25 -13.80
N ARG A 115 7.18 -19.50 -14.92
CA ARG A 115 7.70 -20.37 -15.99
C ARG A 115 8.30 -19.61 -17.16
N ASP A 116 7.89 -18.36 -17.31
CA ASP A 116 8.35 -17.44 -18.35
C ASP A 116 8.73 -16.08 -17.72
N PRO A 117 9.38 -15.18 -18.47
CA PRO A 117 9.89 -13.90 -17.95
C PRO A 117 8.90 -13.13 -17.10
N ILE A 118 9.39 -12.55 -16.00
CA ILE A 118 8.60 -11.62 -15.20
C ILE A 118 8.56 -10.29 -15.92
N THR A 119 7.39 -9.67 -15.99
CA THR A 119 7.17 -8.40 -16.70
C THR A 119 6.97 -7.25 -15.72
N CYS A 120 6.40 -7.51 -14.56
CA CYS A 120 5.95 -6.49 -13.62
C CYS A 120 5.89 -6.99 -12.19
N VAL A 121 5.99 -6.06 -11.24
CA VAL A 121 5.85 -6.30 -9.80
C VAL A 121 5.13 -5.13 -9.12
N ALA A 122 4.27 -5.41 -8.15
CA ALA A 122 3.57 -4.39 -7.36
C ALA A 122 3.44 -4.81 -5.90
N PHE A 123 3.75 -3.90 -4.98
CA PHE A 123 3.56 -4.12 -3.54
C PHE A 123 2.15 -3.79 -3.12
N HIS A 124 1.60 -4.59 -2.22
CA HIS A 124 0.38 -4.23 -1.53
C HIS A 124 0.63 -3.03 -0.59
N PRO A 125 -0.25 -2.01 -0.55
CA PRO A 125 -0.03 -0.79 0.24
C PRO A 125 0.02 -1.01 1.75
N VAL A 126 -0.72 -1.99 2.25
CA VAL A 126 -0.85 -2.27 3.69
C VAL A 126 -0.03 -3.51 4.10
N PHE A 127 -0.41 -4.69 3.62
CA PHE A 127 0.20 -6.00 3.94
C PHE A 127 1.58 -6.25 3.33
N SER A 128 2.27 -7.29 3.83
CA SER A 128 3.55 -7.82 3.33
C SER A 128 3.43 -8.60 2.02
N SER A 129 2.37 -8.37 1.25
CA SER A 129 2.14 -9.06 -0.02
C SER A 129 2.76 -8.34 -1.21
N LEU A 130 3.29 -9.10 -2.15
CA LEU A 130 3.82 -8.65 -3.44
C LEU A 130 3.14 -9.42 -4.56
N ALA A 131 2.67 -8.72 -5.60
CA ALA A 131 2.21 -9.34 -6.84
C ALA A 131 3.32 -9.29 -7.90
N SER A 132 3.47 -10.37 -8.67
CA SER A 132 4.29 -10.40 -9.89
C SER A 132 3.49 -10.94 -11.07
N GLY A 133 3.57 -10.27 -12.21
CA GLY A 133 3.01 -10.74 -13.48
C GLY A 133 4.10 -11.28 -14.42
N SER A 134 3.73 -12.21 -15.28
CA SER A 134 4.67 -12.90 -16.18
C SER A 134 4.09 -13.14 -17.57
N GLU A 135 5.00 -13.39 -18.50
CA GLU A 135 4.70 -13.94 -19.82
C GLU A 135 4.08 -15.34 -19.77
N ASP A 136 4.06 -16.01 -18.61
CA ASP A 136 3.39 -17.31 -18.39
C ASP A 136 1.87 -17.20 -18.18
N TYR A 137 1.35 -15.99 -18.34
CA TYR A 137 -0.08 -15.61 -18.26
C TYR A 137 -0.64 -15.62 -16.84
N THR A 138 0.21 -15.85 -15.83
CA THR A 138 -0.19 -15.89 -14.43
C THR A 138 0.25 -14.65 -13.67
N ILE A 139 -0.45 -14.40 -12.57
CA ILE A 139 0.00 -13.47 -11.53
C ILE A 139 0.29 -14.32 -10.29
N LYS A 140 1.42 -14.08 -9.64
CA LYS A 140 1.77 -14.73 -8.38
C LYS A 140 1.76 -13.72 -7.25
N ILE A 141 1.22 -14.14 -6.12
CA ILE A 141 1.19 -13.38 -4.88
C ILE A 141 2.15 -14.02 -3.91
N TRP A 142 3.02 -13.21 -3.34
CA TRP A 142 4.11 -13.63 -2.46
C TRP A 142 4.03 -12.88 -1.14
N ASP A 143 4.37 -13.54 -0.06
CA ASP A 143 4.79 -12.85 1.16
C ASP A 143 6.27 -12.46 0.98
N TRP A 144 6.56 -11.17 0.87
CA TRP A 144 7.94 -10.71 0.65
C TRP A 144 8.77 -10.67 1.95
N GLU A 145 8.15 -10.77 3.14
CA GLU A 145 8.86 -10.87 4.41
C GLU A 145 9.36 -12.30 4.65
N LEU A 146 8.49 -13.28 4.41
CA LEU A 146 8.76 -14.72 4.55
C LEU A 146 9.45 -15.33 3.32
N GLY A 147 9.22 -14.75 2.14
CA GLY A 147 9.75 -15.26 0.88
C GLY A 147 8.95 -16.44 0.31
N GLU A 148 7.67 -16.55 0.66
CA GLU A 148 6.81 -17.68 0.31
C GLU A 148 5.79 -17.30 -0.78
N LEU A 149 5.43 -18.30 -1.61
CA LEU A 149 4.36 -18.16 -2.58
C LEU A 149 3.01 -18.39 -1.90
N GLU A 150 2.19 -17.36 -1.80
CA GLU A 150 0.85 -17.46 -1.21
C GLU A 150 -0.17 -18.00 -2.22
N ARG A 151 -0.16 -17.46 -3.45
CA ARG A 151 -1.21 -17.76 -4.45
C ARG A 151 -0.69 -17.63 -5.88
N THR A 152 -1.28 -18.43 -6.77
CA THR A 152 -1.17 -18.24 -8.23
C THR A 152 -2.56 -17.93 -8.79
N ILE A 153 -2.71 -16.73 -9.34
CA ILE A 153 -3.92 -16.23 -9.97
C ILE A 153 -3.84 -16.52 -11.47
N LYS A 154 -4.89 -17.14 -11.99
CA LYS A 154 -5.04 -17.46 -13.41
C LYS A 154 -6.31 -16.79 -13.95
N GLY A 155 -6.26 -16.36 -15.20
CA GLY A 155 -7.45 -15.86 -15.89
C GLY A 155 -7.16 -14.98 -17.11
N HIS A 156 -5.94 -14.45 -17.23
CA HIS A 156 -5.46 -13.91 -18.50
C HIS A 156 -5.17 -15.03 -19.50
N THR A 157 -5.34 -14.72 -20.79
CA THR A 157 -5.14 -15.69 -21.88
C THR A 157 -3.83 -15.49 -22.64
N LYS A 158 -3.12 -14.41 -22.32
CA LYS A 158 -1.78 -14.05 -22.83
C LYS A 158 -0.96 -13.38 -21.73
N ALA A 159 0.29 -13.04 -22.04
CA ALA A 159 1.26 -12.41 -21.14
C ALA A 159 0.64 -11.28 -20.33
N VAL A 160 0.79 -11.35 -19.00
CA VAL A 160 0.48 -10.25 -18.10
C VAL A 160 1.61 -9.25 -18.25
N LEU A 161 1.31 -8.01 -18.60
CA LEU A 161 2.33 -6.99 -18.89
C LEU A 161 2.55 -6.04 -17.71
N ASP A 162 1.50 -5.80 -16.91
CA ASP A 162 1.61 -4.92 -15.76
C ASP A 162 0.58 -5.29 -14.68
N VAL A 163 0.92 -4.94 -13.44
CA VAL A 163 0.07 -5.10 -12.26
C VAL A 163 0.21 -3.87 -11.36
N ASP A 164 -0.86 -3.49 -10.67
CA ASP A 164 -0.83 -2.41 -9.68
C ASP A 164 -1.84 -2.65 -8.57
N PHE A 165 -1.49 -2.25 -7.34
CA PHE A 165 -2.38 -2.27 -6.19
C PHE A 165 -2.89 -0.86 -5.90
N GLY A 166 -4.19 -0.74 -5.67
CA GLY A 166 -4.83 0.54 -5.35
C GLY A 166 -6.33 0.39 -5.23
N GLY A 167 -7.08 1.46 -5.44
CA GLY A 167 -8.54 1.43 -5.36
C GLY A 167 -9.12 2.36 -4.28
N PRO A 168 -10.42 2.23 -3.97
CA PRO A 168 -11.09 3.06 -2.98
C PRO A 168 -10.43 2.95 -1.61
N ARG A 169 -10.49 4.03 -0.82
CA ARG A 169 -10.00 4.02 0.56
C ARG A 169 -10.68 2.89 1.35
N GLY A 170 -9.87 2.01 1.94
CA GLY A 170 -10.34 0.85 2.70
C GLY A 170 -10.66 -0.39 1.88
N ALA A 171 -10.61 -0.34 0.54
CA ALA A 171 -10.82 -1.48 -0.35
C ALA A 171 -9.69 -1.54 -1.39
N THR A 172 -8.58 -2.19 -1.02
CA THR A 172 -7.47 -2.40 -1.95
C THR A 172 -7.85 -3.48 -2.95
N LEU A 173 -7.72 -3.18 -4.23
CA LEU A 173 -7.88 -4.06 -5.36
C LEU A 173 -6.52 -4.26 -6.05
N LEU A 174 -6.40 -5.37 -6.76
CA LEU A 174 -5.31 -5.59 -7.71
C LEU A 174 -5.85 -5.38 -9.13
N ALA A 175 -5.18 -4.55 -9.91
CA ALA A 175 -5.41 -4.45 -11.35
C ALA A 175 -4.29 -5.18 -12.10
N SER A 176 -4.63 -5.83 -13.20
CA SER A 176 -3.65 -6.42 -14.13
C SER A 176 -4.03 -6.13 -15.57
N CYS A 177 -3.05 -5.95 -16.43
CA CYS A 177 -3.27 -5.81 -17.87
C CYS A 177 -2.45 -6.81 -18.67
N SER A 178 -2.93 -7.13 -19.87
CA SER A 178 -2.36 -8.22 -20.67
C SER A 178 -2.34 -7.92 -22.15
N SER A 179 -1.52 -8.71 -22.86
CA SER A 179 -1.54 -8.82 -24.31
C SER A 179 -2.84 -9.40 -24.88
N ASP A 180 -3.75 -9.90 -24.03
CA ASP A 180 -5.09 -10.33 -24.41
C ASP A 180 -6.11 -9.20 -24.59
N LEU A 181 -5.65 -7.94 -24.59
CA LEU A 181 -6.44 -6.72 -24.76
C LEU A 181 -7.29 -6.33 -23.54
N THR A 182 -7.25 -7.14 -22.48
CA THR A 182 -8.10 -6.93 -21.31
C THR A 182 -7.32 -6.39 -20.11
N ILE A 183 -8.05 -5.66 -19.27
CA ILE A 183 -7.63 -5.34 -17.91
C ILE A 183 -8.53 -6.12 -16.96
N LYS A 184 -7.97 -6.74 -15.94
CA LYS A 184 -8.72 -7.49 -14.94
C LYS A 184 -8.55 -6.86 -13.57
N LEU A 185 -9.65 -6.81 -12.83
CA LEU A 185 -9.67 -6.39 -11.44
C LEU A 185 -9.89 -7.62 -10.56
N TRP A 186 -9.08 -7.73 -9.51
CA TRP A 186 -9.08 -8.83 -8.57
C TRP A 186 -9.25 -8.28 -7.16
N ASP A 187 -10.00 -9.00 -6.34
CA ASP A 187 -10.25 -8.62 -4.95
C ASP A 187 -9.39 -9.46 -4.00
N PRO A 188 -8.32 -8.90 -3.40
CA PRO A 188 -7.50 -9.59 -2.41
C PRO A 188 -8.27 -10.11 -1.20
N SER A 189 -9.40 -9.48 -0.84
CA SER A 189 -10.22 -9.87 0.31
C SER A 189 -11.14 -11.06 0.00
N ASP A 190 -11.54 -11.23 -1.25
CA ASP A 190 -12.28 -12.39 -1.77
C ASP A 190 -11.34 -13.27 -2.59
N GLU A 191 -10.21 -13.66 -1.98
CA GLU A 191 -9.35 -14.70 -2.53
C GLU A 191 -8.78 -14.40 -3.93
N TYR A 192 -8.56 -13.12 -4.25
CA TYR A 192 -8.17 -12.65 -5.59
C TYR A 192 -9.14 -13.11 -6.69
N LYS A 193 -10.43 -13.21 -6.38
CA LYS A 193 -11.45 -13.47 -7.39
C LYS A 193 -11.50 -12.35 -8.41
N ASN A 194 -11.69 -12.70 -9.68
CA ASN A 194 -11.91 -11.70 -10.73
C ASN A 194 -13.28 -11.03 -10.51
N ILE A 195 -13.28 -9.77 -10.09
CA ILE A 195 -14.51 -8.99 -9.92
C ILE A 195 -14.94 -8.31 -11.21
N ARG A 196 -14.00 -8.06 -12.12
CA ARG A 196 -14.29 -7.40 -13.40
C ARG A 196 -13.24 -7.68 -14.45
N THR A 197 -13.68 -7.70 -15.70
CA THR A 197 -12.83 -7.65 -16.89
C THR A 197 -13.25 -6.42 -17.69
N LEU A 198 -12.29 -5.54 -18.00
CA LEU A 198 -12.49 -4.29 -18.72
C LEU A 198 -12.02 -4.46 -20.17
N PRO A 199 -12.92 -4.71 -21.12
CA PRO A 199 -12.60 -4.68 -22.54
C PRO A 199 -12.65 -3.24 -23.08
N GLY A 200 -11.84 -2.95 -24.09
CA GLY A 200 -12.01 -1.72 -24.87
C GLY A 200 -10.78 -1.26 -25.63
N HIS A 201 -9.57 -1.66 -25.23
CA HIS A 201 -8.38 -1.44 -26.05
C HIS A 201 -8.38 -2.35 -27.28
N ASP A 202 -7.87 -1.85 -28.39
CA ASP A 202 -7.84 -2.57 -29.68
C ASP A 202 -6.52 -3.33 -29.89
N HIS A 203 -5.56 -3.16 -28.99
CA HIS A 203 -4.28 -3.87 -28.98
C HIS A 203 -3.77 -4.08 -27.53
N SER A 204 -2.76 -4.94 -27.39
CA SER A 204 -2.03 -5.26 -26.14
C SER A 204 -1.90 -4.06 -25.20
N VAL A 205 -2.32 -4.26 -23.95
CA VAL A 205 -2.31 -3.25 -22.89
C VAL A 205 -1.02 -3.40 -22.09
N SER A 206 -0.14 -2.42 -22.17
CA SER A 206 1.22 -2.52 -21.66
C SER A 206 1.42 -2.01 -20.24
N ALA A 207 0.59 -1.08 -19.78
CA ALA A 207 0.67 -0.58 -18.42
C ALA A 207 -0.71 -0.28 -17.82
N VAL A 208 -0.81 -0.41 -16.49
CA VAL A 208 -2.02 -0.13 -15.71
C VAL A 208 -1.65 0.49 -14.37
N ARG A 209 -2.33 1.57 -13.97
CA ARG A 209 -2.12 2.23 -12.67
C ARG A 209 -3.42 2.72 -12.08
N PHE A 210 -3.57 2.61 -10.77
CA PHE A 210 -4.61 3.34 -10.06
C PHE A 210 -4.26 4.82 -9.99
N ILE A 211 -5.24 5.67 -10.29
CA ILE A 211 -5.08 7.13 -10.14
C ILE A 211 -5.44 7.47 -8.69
N PRO A 212 -4.53 8.05 -7.89
CA PRO A 212 -4.83 8.45 -6.52
C PRO A 212 -5.97 9.47 -6.46
N SER A 213 -6.94 9.28 -5.57
CA SER A 213 -7.93 10.31 -5.26
C SER A 213 -7.28 11.38 -4.37
N GLY A 214 -6.83 12.46 -4.98
CA GLY A 214 -6.24 13.59 -4.26
C GLY A 214 -7.23 14.30 -3.32
N ALA A 215 -6.70 15.10 -2.39
CA ALA A 215 -7.48 15.90 -1.43
C ALA A 215 -8.37 16.98 -2.09
N ALA A 216 -8.23 17.23 -3.40
CA ALA A 216 -8.98 18.22 -4.15
C ALA A 216 -9.99 17.57 -5.11
N GLY A 217 -11.12 17.09 -4.57
CA GLY A 217 -12.38 16.92 -5.31
C GLY A 217 -12.43 15.88 -6.43
N ALA A 218 -11.36 15.16 -6.75
CA ALA A 218 -11.40 14.00 -7.66
C ALA A 218 -11.96 12.79 -6.90
N THR A 219 -13.28 12.67 -6.87
CA THR A 219 -14.07 11.63 -6.19
C THR A 219 -14.05 10.26 -6.89
N GLY A 220 -13.07 9.99 -7.75
CA GLY A 220 -13.09 8.82 -8.62
C GLY A 220 -12.16 7.71 -8.17
N ASN A 221 -12.70 6.49 -8.04
CA ASN A 221 -11.91 5.25 -8.08
C ASN A 221 -11.49 5.03 -9.53
N LEU A 222 -10.48 5.76 -9.99
CA LEU A 222 -10.06 5.74 -11.38
C LEU A 222 -8.84 4.84 -11.59
N LEU A 223 -8.80 4.23 -12.76
CA LEU A 223 -7.68 3.44 -13.26
C LEU A 223 -7.27 4.03 -14.61
N VAL A 224 -5.98 4.09 -14.89
CA VAL A 224 -5.46 4.40 -16.22
C VAL A 224 -4.78 3.17 -16.82
N SER A 225 -4.91 3.00 -18.13
CA SER A 225 -4.16 2.02 -18.91
C SER A 225 -3.52 2.64 -20.13
N ALA A 226 -2.38 2.06 -20.54
CA ALA A 226 -1.65 2.39 -21.76
C ALA A 226 -1.66 1.20 -22.72
N SER A 227 -1.74 1.43 -24.03
CA SER A 227 -1.83 0.35 -25.02
C SER A 227 -1.04 0.63 -26.30
N ARG A 228 -0.76 -0.47 -27.00
CA ARG A 228 -0.24 -0.48 -28.37
C ARG A 228 -1.23 0.08 -29.41
N ASP A 229 -2.49 0.28 -29.04
CA ASP A 229 -3.46 1.01 -29.86
C ASP A 229 -3.22 2.54 -29.90
N LYS A 230 -2.10 3.00 -29.29
CA LYS A 230 -1.63 4.39 -29.26
C LYS A 230 -2.46 5.30 -28.35
N THR A 231 -3.33 4.72 -27.52
CA THR A 231 -4.18 5.47 -26.60
C THR A 231 -3.86 5.17 -25.15
N LEU A 232 -4.20 6.14 -24.28
CA LEU A 232 -4.45 5.86 -22.88
C LEU A 232 -5.95 5.86 -22.63
N ARG A 233 -6.43 5.01 -21.72
CA ARG A 233 -7.84 4.99 -21.30
C ARG A 233 -7.94 5.14 -19.80
N ILE A 234 -8.94 5.92 -19.37
CA ILE A 234 -9.30 6.08 -17.96
C ILE A 234 -10.59 5.33 -17.73
N TRP A 235 -10.59 4.51 -16.70
CA TRP A 235 -11.68 3.62 -16.33
C TRP A 235 -12.19 3.99 -14.95
N ASP A 236 -13.49 3.93 -14.77
CA ASP A 236 -14.09 3.88 -13.45
C ASP A 236 -14.05 2.44 -12.95
N VAL A 237 -13.33 2.21 -11.87
CA VAL A 237 -13.11 0.89 -11.25
C VAL A 237 -14.43 0.29 -10.72
N SER A 238 -15.34 1.14 -10.23
CA SER A 238 -16.59 0.70 -9.63
C SER A 238 -17.59 0.23 -10.68
N THR A 239 -17.71 0.96 -11.79
CA THR A 239 -18.65 0.62 -12.87
C THR A 239 -18.03 -0.30 -13.92
N GLY A 240 -16.74 -0.15 -14.19
CA GLY A 240 -16.01 -0.80 -15.28
C GLY A 240 -16.02 -0.03 -16.59
N TYR A 241 -16.62 1.15 -16.63
CA TYR A 241 -16.73 1.92 -17.87
C TYR A 241 -15.47 2.70 -18.17
N CYS A 242 -15.13 2.78 -19.46
CA CYS A 242 -14.13 3.70 -19.96
C CYS A 242 -14.72 5.12 -19.94
N VAL A 243 -14.22 5.97 -19.03
CA VAL A 243 -14.68 7.34 -18.82
C VAL A 243 -14.04 8.30 -19.81
N LYS A 244 -12.74 8.11 -20.11
CA LYS A 244 -12.00 8.97 -21.06
C LYS A 244 -11.04 8.15 -21.91
N THR A 245 -10.85 8.56 -23.16
CA THR A 245 -9.80 8.05 -24.06
C THR A 245 -8.91 9.21 -24.46
N LEU A 246 -7.62 9.10 -24.15
CA LEU A 246 -6.63 10.12 -24.43
C LEU A 246 -5.87 9.71 -25.69
N ARG A 247 -5.92 10.57 -26.70
CA ARG A 247 -5.27 10.36 -27.99
C ARG A 247 -4.20 11.43 -28.17
N GLY A 248 -3.01 11.01 -28.62
CA GLY A 248 -1.94 11.96 -28.91
C GLY A 248 -0.65 11.27 -29.31
N HIS A 249 -0.29 10.16 -28.66
CA HIS A 249 0.88 9.36 -29.06
C HIS A 249 0.73 8.88 -30.51
N ALA A 250 1.84 8.95 -31.26
CA ALA A 250 1.87 8.54 -32.67
C ALA A 250 2.07 7.03 -32.86
N ASP A 251 2.52 6.35 -31.81
CA ASP A 251 2.80 4.91 -31.77
C ASP A 251 2.51 4.33 -30.36
N TRP A 252 2.84 3.06 -30.15
CA TRP A 252 2.61 2.30 -28.91
C TRP A 252 3.01 3.09 -27.65
N VAL A 253 2.05 3.31 -26.75
CA VAL A 253 2.29 3.83 -25.40
C VAL A 253 2.82 2.70 -24.51
N ARG A 254 4.04 2.82 -23.99
CA ARG A 254 4.73 1.78 -23.21
C ARG A 254 4.34 1.80 -21.74
N ASP A 255 4.33 2.98 -21.13
CA ASP A 255 4.17 3.13 -19.68
C ASP A 255 3.32 4.36 -19.35
N VAL A 256 2.78 4.37 -18.13
CA VAL A 256 2.01 5.48 -17.57
C VAL A 256 2.25 5.60 -16.06
N CYS A 257 2.41 6.83 -15.58
CA CYS A 257 2.60 7.16 -14.18
C CYS A 257 1.68 8.32 -13.76
N PRO A 258 0.70 8.09 -12.87
CA PRO A 258 -0.12 9.15 -12.29
C PRO A 258 0.66 10.04 -11.32
N SER A 259 0.26 11.31 -11.22
CA SER A 259 0.75 12.21 -10.18
C SER A 259 0.19 11.85 -8.80
N PRO A 260 0.89 12.17 -7.70
CA PRO A 260 0.42 11.88 -6.34
C PRO A 260 -0.95 12.47 -5.96
N ASP A 261 -1.37 13.57 -6.60
CA ASP A 261 -2.70 14.17 -6.42
C ASP A 261 -3.77 13.64 -7.39
N GLY A 262 -3.37 12.78 -8.34
CA GLY A 262 -4.24 12.24 -9.38
C GLY A 262 -4.68 13.22 -10.47
N ARG A 263 -4.09 14.43 -10.53
CA ARG A 263 -4.45 15.43 -11.55
C ARG A 263 -3.78 15.19 -12.91
N PHE A 264 -2.54 14.69 -12.90
CA PHE A 264 -1.73 14.54 -14.09
C PHE A 264 -1.40 13.08 -14.34
N LEU A 265 -1.19 12.76 -15.62
CA LEU A 265 -0.60 11.50 -16.05
C LEU A 265 0.66 11.81 -16.84
N LEU A 266 1.73 11.08 -16.58
CA LEU A 266 2.90 11.04 -17.46
C LEU A 266 2.85 9.73 -18.24
N SER A 267 3.03 9.76 -19.56
CA SER A 267 3.15 8.56 -20.39
C SER A 267 4.43 8.57 -21.21
N ALA A 268 4.88 7.38 -21.59
CA ALA A 268 6.03 7.15 -22.45
C ALA A 268 5.66 6.23 -23.62
N GLY A 269 6.31 6.37 -24.78
CA GLY A 269 5.96 5.57 -25.94
C GLY A 269 7.06 5.33 -26.97
N ASN A 270 6.71 4.49 -27.95
CA ASN A 270 7.54 4.17 -29.11
C ASN A 270 7.77 5.36 -30.05
N ASP A 271 6.94 6.39 -29.96
CA ASP A 271 7.13 7.65 -30.70
C ASP A 271 8.28 8.51 -30.13
N GLN A 272 9.07 7.95 -29.21
CA GLN A 272 10.26 8.56 -28.60
C GLN A 272 9.93 9.79 -27.74
N THR A 273 8.65 9.95 -27.37
CA THR A 273 8.19 11.06 -26.54
C THR A 273 7.72 10.60 -25.17
N GLY A 274 8.00 11.43 -24.16
CA GLY A 274 7.20 11.46 -22.94
C GLY A 274 6.08 12.49 -23.09
N ARG A 275 4.90 12.26 -22.50
CA ARG A 275 3.79 13.22 -22.55
C ARG A 275 3.13 13.40 -21.20
N LEU A 276 2.92 14.64 -20.80
CA LEU A 276 2.17 15.01 -19.60
C LEU A 276 0.75 15.40 -20.00
N TRP A 277 -0.23 14.80 -19.34
CA TRP A 277 -1.66 15.00 -19.58
C TRP A 277 -2.29 15.63 -18.34
N ASP A 278 -3.13 16.62 -18.53
CA ASP A 278 -4.00 17.13 -17.47
C ASP A 278 -5.38 16.46 -17.59
N ILE A 279 -5.74 15.65 -16.61
CA ILE A 279 -6.99 14.88 -16.63
C ILE A 279 -8.12 15.54 -15.82
N SER A 280 -7.88 16.72 -15.25
CA SER A 280 -8.89 17.51 -14.54
C SER A 280 -9.90 18.16 -15.47
N ALA A 281 -9.49 18.44 -16.71
CA ALA A 281 -10.38 18.99 -17.73
C ALA A 281 -11.35 17.93 -18.29
N ALA A 282 -12.49 18.38 -18.81
CA ALA A 282 -13.47 17.49 -19.46
C ALA A 282 -12.85 16.76 -20.66
N ASN A 283 -12.05 17.47 -21.45
CA ASN A 283 -11.24 16.93 -22.54
C ASN A 283 -9.76 17.00 -22.15
N PRO A 284 -9.13 15.88 -21.74
CA PRO A 284 -7.72 15.86 -21.42
C PRO A 284 -6.89 16.11 -22.67
N GLU A 285 -6.03 17.14 -22.61
CA GLU A 285 -5.07 17.46 -23.66
C GLU A 285 -3.65 17.20 -23.18
N VAL A 286 -2.73 17.07 -24.14
CA VAL A 286 -1.30 17.00 -23.87
C VAL A 286 -0.86 18.39 -23.40
N LYS A 287 -0.55 18.51 -22.11
CA LYS A 287 -0.01 19.73 -21.51
C LYS A 287 1.44 19.96 -21.95
N LEU A 288 2.21 18.87 -22.06
CA LEU A 288 3.64 18.92 -22.35
C LEU A 288 4.08 17.71 -23.14
N MET A 289 4.96 17.93 -24.12
CA MET A 289 5.65 16.88 -24.87
C MET A 289 7.14 16.95 -24.57
N LEU A 290 7.68 15.85 -24.04
CA LEU A 290 9.09 15.68 -23.69
C LEU A 290 9.80 15.05 -24.89
N VAL A 291 10.43 15.88 -25.70
CA VAL A 291 11.18 15.46 -26.89
C VAL A 291 12.67 15.55 -26.61
N GLY A 292 13.39 14.47 -26.90
CA GLY A 292 14.85 14.48 -26.80
C GLY A 292 15.50 13.10 -26.80
N HIS A 293 14.78 12.04 -26.43
CA HIS A 293 15.30 10.69 -26.59
C HIS A 293 15.50 10.33 -28.07
N GLU A 294 16.51 9.49 -28.35
CA GLU A 294 16.86 9.06 -29.71
C GLU A 294 16.24 7.70 -30.06
N HIS A 295 15.54 7.10 -29.09
CA HIS A 295 14.88 5.81 -29.24
C HIS A 295 13.64 5.75 -28.34
N VAL A 296 12.81 4.72 -28.55
CA VAL A 296 11.65 4.31 -27.73
C VAL A 296 11.87 4.59 -26.24
N VAL A 297 10.94 5.34 -25.65
CA VAL A 297 10.89 5.58 -24.21
C VAL A 297 10.11 4.42 -23.57
N GLU A 298 10.77 3.65 -22.72
CA GLU A 298 10.22 2.42 -22.12
C GLU A 298 9.48 2.70 -20.82
N CYS A 299 9.99 3.62 -20.01
CA CYS A 299 9.44 3.89 -18.68
C CYS A 299 9.45 5.37 -18.35
N CYS A 300 8.54 5.77 -17.47
CA CYS A 300 8.42 7.14 -17.01
C CYS A 300 7.98 7.22 -15.55
N THR A 301 8.42 8.25 -14.83
CA THR A 301 8.00 8.47 -13.45
C THR A 301 8.00 9.95 -13.10
N LEU A 302 6.99 10.36 -12.31
CA LEU A 302 6.90 11.70 -11.75
C LEU A 302 7.71 11.78 -10.46
N ALA A 303 8.48 12.85 -10.30
CA ALA A 303 9.27 13.05 -9.11
C ALA A 303 8.38 13.38 -7.90
N PRO A 304 8.57 12.71 -6.74
CA PRO A 304 7.87 13.08 -5.53
C PRO A 304 8.38 14.44 -5.02
N PRO A 305 7.56 15.19 -4.26
CA PRO A 305 7.97 16.48 -3.69
C PRO A 305 9.25 16.44 -2.87
N SER A 306 9.57 15.30 -2.25
CA SER A 306 10.82 15.08 -1.52
C SER A 306 12.08 15.24 -2.40
N SER A 307 11.96 15.06 -3.72
CA SER A 307 13.07 15.20 -4.67
C SER A 307 13.27 16.64 -5.16
N TYR A 308 12.34 17.55 -4.88
CA TYR A 308 12.30 18.87 -5.53
C TYR A 308 13.48 19.76 -5.15
N SER A 309 14.00 19.66 -3.92
CA SER A 309 15.21 20.39 -3.50
C SER A 309 16.43 20.04 -4.37
N HIS A 310 16.62 18.75 -4.65
CA HIS A 310 17.74 18.24 -5.45
C HIS A 310 17.55 18.57 -6.93
N LEU A 311 16.36 18.32 -7.47
CA LEU A 311 16.04 18.56 -8.89
C LEU A 311 15.97 20.04 -9.24
N ALA A 312 15.50 20.90 -8.33
CA ALA A 312 15.50 22.35 -8.53
C ALA A 312 16.92 22.89 -8.65
N THR A 313 17.86 22.37 -7.85
CA THR A 313 19.28 22.73 -7.95
C THR A 313 19.85 22.34 -9.33
N LEU A 314 19.53 21.15 -9.82
CA LEU A 314 19.90 20.69 -11.17
C LEU A 314 19.30 21.55 -12.29
N ALA A 315 18.07 22.04 -12.09
CA ALA A 315 17.39 22.93 -13.02
C ALA A 315 17.87 24.40 -12.94
N GLY A 316 18.83 24.72 -12.05
CA GLY A 316 19.31 26.08 -11.84
C GLY A 316 18.31 27.00 -11.11
N LEU A 317 17.31 26.44 -10.42
CA LEU A 317 16.33 27.18 -9.65
C LEU A 317 16.88 27.54 -8.25
N LYS A 318 16.70 28.79 -7.83
CA LYS A 318 17.15 29.27 -6.51
C LYS A 318 16.35 28.71 -5.34
N LYS A 319 15.10 28.31 -5.57
CA LYS A 319 14.21 27.73 -4.56
C LYS A 319 13.45 26.57 -5.18
N PRO A 320 13.21 25.48 -4.42
CA PRO A 320 12.40 24.38 -4.91
C PRO A 320 10.95 24.82 -5.12
N PRO A 321 10.25 24.25 -6.13
CA PRO A 321 8.82 24.41 -6.27
C PRO A 321 8.06 23.99 -5.00
N PRO A 322 6.88 24.57 -4.74
CA PRO A 322 6.03 24.16 -3.63
C PRO A 322 5.65 22.67 -3.72
N ALA A 323 5.65 21.98 -2.59
CA ALA A 323 5.25 20.57 -2.51
C ALA A 323 3.77 20.31 -2.85
N THR A 324 2.96 21.37 -2.94
CA THR A 324 1.57 21.30 -3.42
C THR A 324 1.47 21.03 -4.91
N ASN A 325 2.53 21.26 -5.67
CA ASN A 325 2.60 20.89 -7.07
C ASN A 325 3.17 19.48 -7.21
N THR A 326 2.61 18.71 -8.14
CA THR A 326 2.79 17.25 -8.21
C THR A 326 3.38 16.80 -9.55
N ALA A 327 3.59 17.71 -10.49
CA ALA A 327 4.15 17.45 -11.81
C ALA A 327 5.24 18.45 -12.21
N GLU A 328 6.13 18.79 -11.27
CA GLU A 328 7.20 19.77 -11.50
C GLU A 328 8.45 19.19 -12.13
N PHE A 329 8.76 17.93 -11.82
CA PHE A 329 9.89 17.22 -12.39
C PHE A 329 9.50 15.79 -12.75
N MET A 330 10.11 15.30 -13.81
CA MET A 330 9.82 13.99 -14.41
C MET A 330 11.13 13.29 -14.77
N ALA A 331 11.10 11.96 -14.80
CA ALA A 331 12.18 11.15 -15.34
C ALA A 331 11.64 10.17 -16.39
N THR A 332 12.41 9.96 -17.45
CA THR A 332 12.11 8.99 -18.51
C THR A 332 13.34 8.13 -18.81
N GLY A 333 13.12 6.84 -19.03
CA GLY A 333 14.17 5.88 -19.39
C GLY A 333 13.90 5.32 -20.79
N SER A 334 14.94 5.22 -21.61
CA SER A 334 14.82 4.84 -23.01
C SER A 334 15.77 3.72 -23.41
N ARG A 335 15.47 3.14 -24.56
CA ARG A 335 16.34 2.21 -25.29
C ARG A 335 17.61 2.87 -25.84
N ASP A 336 17.70 4.20 -25.84
CA ASP A 336 18.94 4.94 -26.10
C ASP A 336 19.96 4.83 -24.94
N LYS A 337 19.64 4.01 -23.91
CA LYS A 337 20.46 3.72 -22.72
C LYS A 337 20.58 4.89 -21.75
N ALA A 338 19.87 5.98 -22.02
CA ALA A 338 19.89 7.17 -21.21
C ALA A 338 18.64 7.30 -20.34
N ILE A 339 18.82 7.97 -19.21
CA ILE A 339 17.73 8.47 -18.38
C ILE A 339 17.72 9.98 -18.53
N ARG A 340 16.58 10.57 -18.86
CA ARG A 340 16.44 12.02 -18.94
C ARG A 340 15.58 12.52 -17.81
N LEU A 341 16.06 13.60 -17.18
CA LEU A 341 15.32 14.36 -16.18
C LEU A 341 14.76 15.62 -16.85
N TRP A 342 13.52 15.94 -16.54
CA TRP A 342 12.77 17.03 -17.18
C TRP A 342 12.16 17.97 -16.14
N ASP A 343 12.05 19.25 -16.49
CA ASP A 343 11.29 20.24 -15.72
C ASP A 343 9.83 20.35 -16.20
N ALA A 344 9.03 21.12 -15.46
CA ALA A 344 7.62 21.41 -15.78
C ALA A 344 7.40 22.13 -17.12
N ARG A 345 8.47 22.65 -17.74
CA ARG A 345 8.46 23.36 -19.02
C ARG A 345 8.85 22.44 -20.19
N GLY A 346 9.27 21.20 -19.90
CA GLY A 346 9.70 20.21 -20.88
C GLY A 346 11.17 20.31 -21.28
N ASN A 347 11.96 21.11 -20.56
CA ASN A 347 13.39 21.16 -20.79
C ASN A 347 14.02 19.91 -20.17
N CYS A 348 14.93 19.28 -20.89
CA CYS A 348 15.80 18.25 -20.32
C CYS A 348 16.85 18.93 -19.45
N ILE A 349 16.73 18.80 -18.13
CA ILE A 349 17.63 19.41 -17.15
C ILE A 349 18.92 18.60 -16.97
N LYS A 350 18.85 17.28 -17.14
CA LYS A 350 20.01 16.40 -17.05
C LYS A 350 19.76 15.11 -17.83
N THR A 351 20.81 14.62 -18.48
CA THR A 351 20.85 13.27 -19.04
C THR A 351 21.81 12.43 -18.20
N LEU A 352 21.32 11.36 -17.60
CA LEU A 352 22.11 10.39 -16.87
C LEU A 352 22.52 9.28 -17.84
N THR A 353 23.82 9.18 -18.07
CA THR A 353 24.42 8.16 -18.93
C THR A 353 25.21 7.19 -18.07
N GLY A 354 25.07 5.90 -18.36
CA GLY A 354 25.83 4.88 -17.67
C GLY A 354 25.37 3.46 -17.97
N HIS A 355 24.06 3.22 -18.12
CA HIS A 355 23.57 1.91 -18.56
C HIS A 355 24.11 1.55 -19.94
N ASP A 356 24.40 0.27 -20.15
CA ASP A 356 24.96 -0.22 -21.42
C ASP A 356 23.90 -0.76 -22.38
N ASN A 357 22.65 -0.83 -21.91
CA ASN A 357 21.50 -1.33 -22.66
C ASN A 357 20.20 -0.61 -22.25
N TRP A 358 19.06 -1.06 -22.78
CA TRP A 358 17.76 -0.42 -22.61
C TRP A 358 17.37 -0.24 -21.15
N VAL A 359 16.97 0.96 -20.76
CA VAL A 359 16.48 1.25 -19.40
C VAL A 359 15.02 0.80 -19.29
N ARG A 360 14.72 -0.09 -18.34
CA ARG A 360 13.42 -0.77 -18.25
C ARG A 360 12.48 -0.19 -17.21
N ALA A 361 12.99 0.26 -16.07
CA ALA A 361 12.17 0.89 -15.03
C ALA A 361 12.96 1.93 -14.24
N LEU A 362 12.22 2.89 -13.70
CA LEU A 362 12.72 4.01 -12.91
C LEU A 362 11.87 4.16 -11.66
N VAL A 363 12.51 4.37 -10.50
CA VAL A 363 11.82 4.65 -9.25
C VAL A 363 12.60 5.69 -8.45
N PHE A 364 11.94 6.79 -8.11
CA PHE A 364 12.49 7.75 -7.15
C PHE A 364 12.48 7.14 -5.75
N HIS A 365 13.59 7.30 -5.03
CA HIS A 365 13.66 6.99 -3.62
C HIS A 365 12.65 7.87 -2.85
N PRO A 366 11.86 7.35 -1.89
CA PRO A 366 10.87 8.15 -1.16
C PRO A 366 11.46 9.38 -0.44
N GLY A 367 12.70 9.25 0.06
CA GLY A 367 13.48 10.36 0.62
C GLY A 367 13.97 11.40 -0.40
N GLY A 368 13.76 11.18 -1.71
CA GLY A 368 13.97 12.14 -2.79
C GLY A 368 15.41 12.39 -3.25
N LYS A 369 16.41 11.94 -2.47
CA LYS A 369 17.82 12.11 -2.83
C LYS A 369 18.27 11.26 -4.03
N TYR A 370 17.70 10.06 -4.18
CA TYR A 370 18.17 9.10 -5.17
C TYR A 370 17.10 8.76 -6.21
N LEU A 371 17.56 8.45 -7.42
CA LEU A 371 16.78 7.77 -8.45
C LEU A 371 17.38 6.37 -8.64
N LEU A 372 16.55 5.34 -8.69
CA LEU A 372 16.96 3.97 -9.00
C LEU A 372 16.51 3.61 -10.41
N SER A 373 17.33 2.86 -11.12
CA SER A 373 17.04 2.37 -12.46
C SER A 373 17.48 0.92 -12.64
N VAL A 374 16.79 0.22 -13.54
CA VAL A 374 17.14 -1.15 -13.96
C VAL A 374 17.16 -1.24 -15.48
N SER A 375 17.95 -2.16 -16.03
CA SER A 375 18.20 -2.24 -17.46
C SER A 375 18.43 -3.67 -17.96
N ASP A 376 18.34 -3.82 -19.28
CA ASP A 376 18.77 -5.01 -20.01
C ASP A 376 20.30 -5.26 -19.92
N ASP A 377 21.07 -4.36 -19.30
CA ASP A 377 22.47 -4.64 -18.93
C ASP A 377 22.60 -5.50 -17.66
N LYS A 378 21.46 -5.98 -17.11
CA LYS A 378 21.34 -6.80 -15.90
C LYS A 378 21.61 -6.05 -14.59
N THR A 379 21.86 -4.75 -14.67
CA THR A 379 22.24 -3.96 -13.50
C THR A 379 21.05 -3.21 -12.89
N LEU A 380 21.15 -2.98 -11.58
CA LEU A 380 20.41 -1.94 -10.87
C LEU A 380 21.39 -0.83 -10.52
N ARG A 381 21.05 0.42 -10.88
CA ARG A 381 21.89 1.59 -10.60
C ARG A 381 21.17 2.59 -9.71
N CYS A 382 21.93 3.22 -8.83
CA CYS A 382 21.45 4.30 -7.95
C CYS A 382 22.16 5.60 -8.32
N TRP A 383 21.38 6.62 -8.63
CA TRP A 383 21.83 7.94 -9.07
C TRP A 383 21.58 8.95 -7.95
N ASP A 384 22.61 9.67 -7.51
CA ASP A 384 22.51 10.70 -6.48
C ASP A 384 22.15 12.05 -7.12
N LEU A 385 20.91 12.47 -6.93
CA LEU A 385 20.38 13.73 -7.48
C LEU A 385 20.97 14.95 -6.78
N ALA A 386 21.49 14.81 -5.55
CA ALA A 386 22.21 15.87 -4.87
C ALA A 386 23.63 16.07 -5.41
N GLN A 387 24.21 15.05 -6.05
CA GLN A 387 25.52 15.10 -6.71
C GLN A 387 25.38 15.09 -8.24
N GLU A 388 24.53 15.98 -8.74
CA GLU A 388 24.28 16.17 -10.17
C GLU A 388 23.86 14.91 -10.94
N GLY A 389 23.20 13.96 -10.28
CA GLY A 389 22.79 12.69 -10.90
C GLY A 389 23.96 11.74 -11.13
N LYS A 390 25.04 11.80 -10.34
CA LYS A 390 26.14 10.84 -10.42
C LYS A 390 25.66 9.43 -10.07
N CYS A 391 26.08 8.42 -10.84
CA CYS A 391 25.89 7.02 -10.48
C CYS A 391 26.77 6.69 -9.26
N VAL A 392 26.16 6.56 -8.08
CA VAL A 392 26.87 6.28 -6.82
C VAL A 392 26.93 4.79 -6.50
N LYS A 393 26.07 3.99 -7.14
CA LYS A 393 26.05 2.55 -6.94
C LYS A 393 25.60 1.80 -8.18
N VAL A 394 26.29 0.71 -8.48
CA VAL A 394 25.92 -0.28 -9.47
C VAL A 394 25.86 -1.62 -8.75
N LEU A 395 24.74 -2.32 -8.90
CA LEU A 395 24.61 -3.73 -8.57
C LEU A 395 24.54 -4.48 -9.90
N ASP A 396 25.51 -5.36 -10.16
CA ASP A 396 25.67 -6.12 -11.41
C ASP A 396 25.22 -7.58 -11.27
N ASP A 397 25.14 -8.08 -10.05
CA ASP A 397 24.69 -9.42 -9.67
C ASP A 397 23.21 -9.46 -9.24
N VAL A 398 22.42 -8.46 -9.67
CA VAL A 398 20.98 -8.38 -9.34
C VAL A 398 20.24 -9.55 -9.97
N HIS A 399 20.44 -9.83 -11.26
CA HIS A 399 19.84 -10.97 -11.95
C HIS A 399 20.81 -11.63 -12.93
N GLY A 400 20.58 -12.91 -13.25
CA GLY A 400 21.38 -13.62 -14.26
C GLY A 400 21.08 -13.17 -15.70
N HIS A 401 19.96 -12.46 -15.88
CA HIS A 401 19.47 -11.92 -17.15
C HIS A 401 18.94 -10.50 -16.98
N PHE A 402 18.45 -9.90 -18.06
CA PHE A 402 17.87 -8.55 -18.13
C PHE A 402 16.85 -8.31 -17.02
N VAL A 403 16.95 -7.16 -16.37
CA VAL A 403 16.02 -6.77 -15.30
C VAL A 403 14.87 -5.99 -15.93
N SER A 404 13.66 -6.54 -15.85
CA SER A 404 12.48 -6.07 -16.59
C SER A 404 11.66 -5.05 -15.81
N CYS A 405 11.65 -5.13 -14.48
CA CYS A 405 10.85 -4.24 -13.64
C CYS A 405 11.48 -3.99 -12.27
N LEU A 406 11.10 -2.85 -11.67
CA LEU A 406 11.56 -2.38 -10.37
C LEU A 406 10.38 -1.69 -9.67
N ARG A 407 10.15 -2.02 -8.40
CA ARG A 407 9.19 -1.28 -7.55
C ARG A 407 9.74 -1.07 -6.16
N TRP A 408 9.41 0.08 -5.58
CA TRP A 408 9.67 0.41 -4.18
C TRP A 408 8.42 0.16 -3.34
N ALA A 409 8.59 -0.42 -2.15
CA ALA A 409 7.47 -0.71 -1.26
C ALA A 409 6.85 0.59 -0.69
N PRO A 410 5.52 0.78 -0.80
CA PRO A 410 4.86 1.98 -0.32
C PRO A 410 5.12 2.24 1.17
N GLY A 411 5.18 3.51 1.55
CA GLY A 411 5.43 3.92 2.93
C GLY A 411 4.27 3.56 3.86
N ILE A 412 4.57 3.42 5.16
CA ILE A 412 3.56 3.15 6.19
C ILE A 412 2.94 4.48 6.59
N VAL A 413 1.65 4.65 6.33
CA VAL A 413 0.87 5.74 6.91
C VAL A 413 0.53 5.34 8.34
N ARG A 414 1.13 6.01 9.34
CA ARG A 414 0.68 5.87 10.72
C ARG A 414 -0.50 6.81 10.93
N GLU A 415 -1.68 6.26 11.21
CA GLU A 415 -2.77 7.08 11.73
C GLU A 415 -2.34 7.61 13.10
N ALA A 416 -2.45 8.92 13.30
CA ALA A 416 -2.20 9.51 14.60
C ALA A 416 -3.18 8.89 15.59
N ALA A 417 -2.66 8.26 16.64
CA ALA A 417 -3.47 7.76 17.74
C ALA A 417 -4.37 8.89 18.24
N THR A 418 -5.68 8.74 18.06
CA THR A 418 -6.65 9.59 18.74
C THR A 418 -6.58 9.23 20.21
N ASN A 419 -5.71 9.91 20.96
CA ASN A 419 -5.75 9.88 22.41
C ASN A 419 -7.11 10.47 22.82
N GLY A 420 -8.05 9.58 23.12
CA GLY A 420 -9.32 9.94 23.72
C GLY A 420 -9.10 10.30 25.17
N ASP A 421 -8.78 11.56 25.43
CA ASP A 421 -9.01 12.18 26.73
C ASP A 421 -10.15 13.19 26.58
N GLY A 422 -11.27 12.86 27.21
CA GLY A 422 -12.43 13.74 27.32
C GLY A 422 -12.16 14.88 28.29
N ALA A 423 -12.36 16.11 27.83
CA ALA A 423 -12.69 17.23 28.70
C ALA A 423 -13.56 18.25 27.92
N ASN A 424 -14.74 18.53 28.49
CA ASN A 424 -15.70 19.53 28.06
C ASN A 424 -15.11 20.94 27.90
N GLY A 425 -15.53 21.68 26.86
CA GLY A 425 -15.31 23.12 26.77
C GLY A 425 -15.70 23.79 25.45
N ALA A 426 -16.94 24.28 25.39
CA ALA A 426 -17.45 25.47 24.68
C ALA A 426 -16.99 25.86 23.25
N ASN A 427 -18.00 26.05 22.39
CA ASN A 427 -18.11 26.96 21.22
C ASN A 427 -16.84 27.70 20.76
N GLY A 428 -16.34 27.33 19.57
CA GLY A 428 -15.42 28.12 18.76
C GLY A 428 -15.50 27.71 17.28
N THR A 429 -15.72 28.68 16.41
CA THR A 429 -15.76 28.58 14.93
C THR A 429 -14.64 27.74 14.33
N PRO A 430 -14.88 26.96 13.24
CA PRO A 430 -13.87 26.09 12.66
C PRO A 430 -12.81 26.93 11.92
N SER A 431 -11.65 27.14 12.56
CA SER A 431 -10.48 27.67 11.86
C SER A 431 -9.97 26.62 10.88
N LYS A 432 -9.63 27.03 9.65
CA LYS A 432 -8.96 26.23 8.63
C LYS A 432 -7.58 25.79 9.15
N ALA A 433 -7.53 24.68 9.89
CA ALA A 433 -6.27 24.00 10.17
C ALA A 433 -5.84 23.27 8.89
N ALA A 434 -4.73 23.72 8.29
CA ALA A 434 -4.04 22.97 7.25
C ALA A 434 -3.78 21.55 7.78
N ALA A 435 -4.22 20.54 7.02
CA ALA A 435 -3.95 19.15 7.35
C ALA A 435 -2.43 18.98 7.53
N LYS A 436 -2.00 18.63 8.75
CA LYS A 436 -0.61 18.25 8.99
C LYS A 436 -0.26 17.10 8.05
N PRO A 437 0.90 17.12 7.37
CA PRO A 437 1.31 16.00 6.53
C PRO A 437 1.35 14.74 7.41
N GLN A 438 0.68 13.67 6.96
CA GLN A 438 0.76 12.38 7.62
C GLN A 438 2.23 11.95 7.68
N ASP A 439 2.69 11.50 8.85
CA ASP A 439 4.06 11.01 9.02
C ASP A 439 4.16 9.63 8.34
N VAL A 440 4.63 9.63 7.09
CA VAL A 440 4.76 8.41 6.26
C VAL A 440 6.15 7.84 6.47
N GLN A 441 6.22 6.69 7.14
CA GLN A 441 7.48 5.99 7.38
C GLN A 441 7.96 5.28 6.10
N ILE A 442 9.22 5.51 5.71
CA ILE A 442 9.85 4.85 4.54
C ILE A 442 10.07 3.37 4.84
N ARG A 443 9.49 2.48 4.02
CA ARG A 443 9.85 1.06 3.98
C ARG A 443 11.07 0.88 3.07
N CYS A 444 12.19 0.44 3.62
CA CYS A 444 13.44 0.19 2.87
C CYS A 444 13.40 -1.19 2.20
N VAL A 445 12.49 -1.33 1.24
CA VAL A 445 12.25 -2.59 0.52
C VAL A 445 12.02 -2.27 -0.95
N ILE A 446 12.73 -2.98 -1.82
CA ILE A 446 12.49 -2.96 -3.27
C ILE A 446 12.34 -4.39 -3.79
N ALA A 447 11.57 -4.54 -4.85
CA ALA A 447 11.45 -5.77 -5.60
C ALA A 447 11.87 -5.54 -7.06
N THR A 448 12.58 -6.50 -7.63
CA THR A 448 12.95 -6.54 -9.05
C THR A 448 12.49 -7.84 -9.68
N GLY A 449 12.03 -7.75 -10.93
CA GLY A 449 11.73 -8.91 -11.77
C GLY A 449 12.66 -8.98 -12.97
N SER A 450 12.81 -10.17 -13.53
CA SER A 450 13.71 -10.40 -14.65
C SER A 450 13.22 -11.48 -15.60
N VAL A 451 13.84 -11.47 -16.77
CA VAL A 451 13.79 -12.53 -17.78
C VAL A 451 14.39 -13.85 -17.24
N ASP A 452 15.14 -13.83 -16.14
CA ASP A 452 15.63 -15.04 -15.46
C ASP A 452 14.56 -15.79 -14.64
N LEU A 453 13.29 -15.41 -14.77
CA LEU A 453 12.10 -16.02 -14.14
C LEU A 453 11.98 -15.78 -12.63
N ASN A 454 12.90 -15.02 -12.03
CA ASN A 454 12.93 -14.80 -10.58
C ASN A 454 12.50 -13.38 -10.21
N VAL A 455 11.74 -13.27 -9.11
CA VAL A 455 11.56 -12.01 -8.39
C VAL A 455 12.60 -11.95 -7.29
N ARG A 456 13.30 -10.84 -7.13
CA ARG A 456 14.26 -10.63 -6.03
C ARG A 456 13.84 -9.50 -5.12
N ILE A 457 13.94 -9.76 -3.82
CA ILE A 457 13.59 -8.80 -2.77
C ILE A 457 14.87 -8.29 -2.13
N PHE A 458 15.06 -6.97 -2.13
CA PHE A 458 16.12 -6.31 -1.40
C PHE A 458 15.49 -5.56 -0.24
N ALA A 459 15.84 -5.96 0.98
CA ALA A 459 15.34 -5.36 2.21
C ALA A 459 16.47 -5.32 3.24
N ASN A 460 16.29 -4.47 4.26
CA ASN A 460 17.10 -4.56 5.48
C ASN A 460 16.86 -5.87 6.23
#